data_AF-A0A543D4C5-F1
#
_entry.id   AF-A0A543D4C5-F1
#
_cell.length_a   1.000
_cell.length_b   1.000
_cell.length_c   1.000
_cell.angle_alpha   90.00
_cell.angle_beta   90.00
_cell.angle_gamma   90.00
#
_symmetry.space_group_name_H-M   'P 1'
#
loop_
_entity.id
_entity.type
_entity.pdbx_description
1 polymer ?
#
loop_
_entity_poly.entity_id
_entity_poly.type
_entity_poly.pdbx_seq_one_letter_code
_entity_poly.pdbx_strand_id
1 'polypeptide(L)'
;MVGVAPHGGERTFEVVAWLSERHLVLYVPEIEAATTAPAMPEAEDAARSLIADLTGLDPAAVRCEIRMGRARGFGGPPAPAV
;
A
#
# COMPACT_ATOMS: atom_id res chain seq x y z
N MET A 1 24.88 15.37 15.79
CA MET A 1 23.45 15.43 15.40
C MET A 1 22.72 14.34 16.17
N VAL A 2 21.57 14.70 16.72
CA VAL A 2 20.73 13.89 17.62
C VAL A 2 20.35 12.56 16.96
N GLY A 3 20.35 11.48 17.75
CA GLY A 3 20.15 10.12 17.26
C GLY A 3 18.70 9.77 16.93
N VAL A 4 18.57 8.72 16.12
CA VAL A 4 17.46 7.76 16.14
C VAL A 4 18.00 6.45 15.57
N ALA A 5 18.21 5.47 16.43
CA ALA A 5 17.96 4.10 16.01
C ALA A 5 16.50 3.82 16.38
N PRO A 6 15.63 3.48 15.43
CA PRO A 6 14.58 2.54 15.71
C PRO A 6 15.09 1.16 15.27
N HIS A 7 15.09 0.24 16.21
CA HIS A 7 15.20 -1.19 16.01
C HIS A 7 14.51 -1.58 14.70
N GLY A 8 15.31 -1.92 13.67
CA GLY A 8 14.87 -2.17 12.30
C GLY A 8 14.11 -3.48 12.17
N GLY A 9 12.97 -3.58 12.84
CA GLY A 9 11.95 -4.55 12.49
C GLY A 9 11.35 -4.08 11.18
N GLU A 10 11.59 -4.83 10.11
CA GLU A 10 10.90 -4.66 8.83
C GLU A 10 9.40 -4.47 9.10
N ARG A 11 8.85 -3.31 8.76
CA ARG A 11 7.42 -3.05 8.91
C ARG A 11 6.74 -3.32 7.59
N THR A 12 5.86 -4.31 7.61
CA THR A 12 5.02 -4.66 6.47
C THR A 12 3.76 -3.82 6.51
N PHE A 13 3.52 -3.08 5.44
CA PHE A 13 2.30 -2.32 5.24
C PHE A 13 1.49 -2.98 4.14
N GLU A 14 0.23 -3.26 4.45
CA GLU A 14 -0.71 -3.74 3.44
C GLU A 14 -1.10 -2.58 2.52
N VAL A 15 -0.96 -2.78 1.22
CA VAL A 15 -1.30 -1.78 0.20
C VAL A 15 -2.36 -2.37 -0.71
N VAL A 16 -3.57 -1.84 -0.64
CA VAL A 16 -4.68 -2.24 -1.51
C VAL A 16 -4.56 -1.49 -2.82
N ALA A 17 -4.16 -2.18 -3.88
CA ALA A 17 -4.03 -1.62 -5.22
C ALA A 17 -5.25 -1.95 -6.10
N TRP A 18 -5.81 -1.00 -6.83
CA TRP A 18 -6.79 -1.27 -7.88
C TRP A 18 -6.57 -0.40 -9.10
N LEU A 19 -6.90 -0.93 -10.28
CA LEU A 19 -6.86 -0.15 -11.51
C LEU A 19 -8.08 0.78 -11.56
N SER A 20 -7.84 2.08 -11.69
CA SER A 20 -8.86 3.10 -11.86
C SER A 20 -8.58 3.84 -13.16
N GLU A 21 -9.50 3.75 -14.11
CA GLU A 21 -9.43 4.36 -15.46
C GLU A 21 -8.17 4.01 -16.27
N ARG A 22 -7.01 4.60 -15.91
CA ARG A 22 -5.69 4.43 -16.55
C ARG A 22 -4.53 4.39 -15.55
N HIS A 23 -4.79 4.53 -14.25
CA HIS A 23 -3.78 4.57 -13.19
C HIS A 23 -4.09 3.50 -12.12
N LEU A 24 -3.05 3.05 -11.41
CA LEU A 24 -3.19 2.17 -10.26
C LEU A 24 -3.35 3.02 -9.00
N VAL A 25 -4.51 2.97 -8.37
CA VAL A 25 -4.72 3.58 -7.05
C VAL A 25 -4.20 2.60 -6.00
N LEU A 26 -3.43 3.11 -5.05
CA LEU A 26 -2.75 2.38 -3.99
C LEU A 26 -3.19 2.98 -2.66
N TYR A 27 -3.99 2.23 -1.92
CA TYR A 27 -4.51 2.66 -0.62
C TYR A 27 -3.85 1.87 0.50
N VAL A 28 -3.34 2.59 1.48
CA VAL A 28 -2.70 2.04 2.68
C VAL A 28 -3.65 2.25 3.86
N PRO A 29 -4.45 1.25 4.25
CA PRO A 29 -5.44 1.39 5.33
C PRO A 29 -4.81 1.72 6.68
N GLU A 30 -3.58 1.25 6.93
CA GLU A 30 -2.90 1.49 8.22
C GLU A 30 -2.66 2.97 8.53
N ILE A 31 -2.42 3.77 7.50
CA ILE A 31 -2.16 5.21 7.61
C ILE A 31 -3.26 6.05 6.96
N GLU A 32 -4.36 5.39 6.56
CA GLU A 32 -5.49 5.98 5.85
C GLU A 32 -5.09 6.85 4.65
N ALA A 33 -4.00 6.48 3.97
CA ALA A 33 -3.41 7.27 2.89
C ALA A 33 -3.60 6.59 1.53
N ALA A 34 -3.71 7.39 0.46
CA ALA A 34 -3.82 6.89 -0.90
C ALA A 34 -2.79 7.57 -1.81
N THR A 35 -2.20 6.80 -2.73
CA THR A 35 -1.36 7.30 -3.81
C THR A 35 -1.78 6.67 -5.14
N THR A 36 -1.30 7.20 -6.25
CA THR A 36 -1.55 6.66 -7.59
C THR A 36 -0.24 6.40 -8.29
N ALA A 37 -0.13 5.26 -8.96
CA ALA A 37 1.03 4.88 -9.76
C ALA A 37 0.65 4.63 -11.22
N PRO A 38 1.55 4.92 -12.18
CA PRO A 38 1.30 4.69 -13.59
C PRO A 38 1.33 3.20 -13.96
N ALA A 39 2.11 2.38 -13.23
CA ALA A 39 2.27 0.96 -13.49
C ALA A 39 2.58 0.17 -12.21
N MET A 40 2.32 -1.14 -12.24
CA MET A 40 2.57 -2.05 -11.13
C MET A 40 4.04 -2.09 -10.63
N PRO A 41 5.08 -2.04 -11.48
CA PRO A 41 6.46 -1.95 -10.98
C PRO A 41 6.74 -0.64 -10.21
N GLU A 42 6.06 0.46 -10.56
CA GLU A 42 6.19 1.74 -9.86
C GLU A 42 5.25 1.83 -8.64
N ALA A 43 4.30 0.91 -8.51
CA ALA A 43 3.33 0.92 -7.43
C ALA A 43 3.97 0.65 -6.08
N GLU A 44 4.95 -0.26 -6.03
CA GLU A 44 5.69 -0.54 -4.80
C GLU A 44 6.55 0.65 -4.38
N ASP A 45 7.25 1.25 -5.33
CA ASP A 45 8.11 2.40 -5.08
C ASP A 45 7.29 3.63 -4.62
N ALA A 46 6.18 3.91 -5.30
CA ALA A 46 5.26 5.00 -4.95
C ALA A 46 4.63 4.80 -3.56
N ALA A 47 4.20 3.58 -3.23
CA ALA A 47 3.65 3.27 -1.91
C ALA A 47 4.73 3.37 -0.82
N ARG A 48 5.92 2.82 -1.06
CA ARG A 48 7.06 2.89 -0.14
C ARG A 48 7.47 4.33 0.13
N SER A 49 7.57 5.15 -0.91
CA SER A 49 7.93 6.56 -0.82
C SER A 49 6.89 7.34 0.00
N LEU A 50 5.60 7.14 -0.26
CA LEU A 50 4.51 7.74 0.51
C LEU A 50 4.55 7.33 1.99
N ILE A 51 4.74 6.04 2.27
CA ILE A 51 4.80 5.53 3.64
C ILE A 51 6.01 6.12 4.37
N ALA A 52 7.19 6.14 3.74
CA ALA A 52 8.39 6.72 4.32
C ALA A 52 8.21 8.22 4.63
N ASP A 53 7.60 8.98 3.71
CA ASP A 53 7.34 10.41 3.89
C ASP A 53 6.38 10.67 5.06
N LEU A 54 5.26 9.92 5.14
CA LEU A 54 4.24 10.12 6.17
C LEU A 54 4.62 9.57 7.55
N THR A 55 5.38 8.47 7.59
CA THR A 55 5.75 7.79 8.86
C THR A 55 7.13 8.20 9.37
N GLY A 56 7.98 8.79 8.52
CA GLY A 56 9.39 9.05 8.81
C GLY A 56 10.23 7.77 8.91
N LEU A 57 9.74 6.64 8.40
CA LEU A 57 10.49 5.37 8.37
C LEU A 57 11.50 5.34 7.23
N ASP A 58 12.55 4.53 7.42
CA ASP A 58 13.50 4.26 6.35
C ASP A 58 12.81 3.43 5.23
N PRO A 59 12.87 3.86 3.96
CA PRO A 59 12.21 3.16 2.87
C PRO A 59 12.74 1.72 2.68
N ALA A 60 14.00 1.43 3.04
CA ALA A 60 14.55 0.07 2.98
C ALA A 60 13.99 -0.84 4.09
N ALA A 61 13.44 -0.27 5.17
CA ALA A 61 12.76 -1.00 6.24
C ALA A 61 11.23 -1.12 6.03
N VAL A 62 10.70 -0.51 4.98
CA VAL A 62 9.27 -0.54 4.62
C VAL A 62 9.02 -1.64 3.57
N ARG A 63 8.33 -2.70 3.98
CA ARG A 63 7.83 -3.74 3.06
C ARG A 63 6.41 -3.40 2.66
N CYS A 64 6.17 -3.26 1.37
CA CYS A 64 4.82 -3.04 0.84
C CYS A 64 4.25 -4.40 0.42
N GLU A 65 3.23 -4.89 1.10
CA GLU A 65 2.49 -6.05 0.64
C GLU A 65 1.34 -5.57 -0.26
N ILE A 66 1.63 -5.49 -1.56
CA ILE A 66 0.63 -5.03 -2.53
C ILE A 66 -0.40 -6.14 -2.74
N ARG A 67 -1.59 -5.91 -2.20
CA ARG A 67 -2.79 -6.70 -2.47
C ARG A 67 -3.55 -6.01 -3.57
N MET A 68 -3.64 -6.63 -4.75
CA MET A 68 -4.59 -6.14 -5.75
C MET A 68 -6.01 -6.33 -5.22
N GLY A 69 -6.59 -5.24 -4.72
CA GLY A 69 -8.02 -5.15 -4.53
C GLY A 69 -8.64 -5.33 -5.90
N ARG A 70 -9.35 -6.45 -6.11
CA ARG A 70 -10.30 -6.48 -7.21
C ARG A 70 -11.25 -5.32 -6.96
N ALA A 71 -11.14 -4.28 -7.79
CA ALA A 71 -12.16 -3.26 -7.89
C ALA A 71 -13.49 -4.02 -7.92
N ARG A 72 -14.33 -3.79 -6.92
CA ARG A 72 -15.70 -4.27 -6.92
C ARG A 72 -16.38 -3.67 -8.15
N GLY A 73 -16.33 -4.33 -9.28
CA GLY A 73 -17.62 -4.70 -9.84
C GLY A 73 -18.16 -5.72 -8.85
N PHE A 74 -19.23 -5.41 -8.12
CA PHE A 74 -19.97 -6.42 -7.37
C PHE A 74 -19.13 -7.21 -6.33
N GLY A 75 -19.23 -6.87 -5.05
CA GLY A 75 -19.95 -7.81 -4.20
C GLY A 75 -21.11 -8.51 -4.92
N GLY A 76 -20.86 -9.70 -5.48
CA GLY A 76 -21.91 -10.70 -5.52
C GLY A 76 -22.34 -10.96 -4.08
N PRO A 77 -23.66 -11.05 -3.77
CA PRO A 77 -24.10 -11.41 -2.43
C PRO A 77 -23.42 -12.72 -2.01
N PRO A 78 -23.14 -12.94 -0.71
CA PRO A 78 -22.58 -14.20 -0.26
C PRO A 78 -23.51 -15.32 -0.76
N ALA A 79 -22.95 -16.28 -1.51
CA ALA A 79 -23.68 -17.48 -1.85
C ALA A 79 -24.15 -18.11 -0.53
N PRO A 80 -25.47 -18.34 -0.32
CA PRO A 80 -25.89 -19.12 0.82
C PRO A 80 -25.28 -20.52 0.66
N ALA A 81 -24.59 -20.96 1.71
CA ALA A 81 -24.15 -22.33 1.84
C ALA A 81 -25.39 -23.26 1.76
N VAL A 82 -25.36 -24.19 0.81
CA VAL A 82 -26.27 -25.34 0.69
C VAL A 82 -25.42 -26.57 0.43
#